data_AF-A0A968ZS76-F1
#
_entry.id   AF-A0A968ZS76-F1
#
_cell.length_a   1.000
_cell.length_b   1.000
_cell.length_c   1.000
_cell.angle_alpha   90.00
_cell.angle_beta   90.00
_cell.angle_gamma   90.00
#
_symmetry.space_group_name_H-M   'P 1'
#
loop_
_entity.id
_entity.type
_entity.pdbx_description
1 polymer ?
#
loop_
_entity_poly.entity_id
_entity_poly.type
_entity_poly.pdbx_seq_one_letter_code
_entity_poly.pdbx_strand_id
1 'polypeptide(L)' 'MRLVPPAPASSKVHPPSYSGIDAEQDDVIRGIQVQVRSLNWTMEEINQFIASRFDGKRRYQLNHDELVLMLYYLRTLSSE' A
#
# COMPACT_ATOMS: atom_id res chain seq x y z
N MET A 1 -17.73 -42.37 28.17
CA MET A 1 -16.89 -41.43 27.37
C MET A 1 -17.76 -40.26 26.96
N ARG A 2 -17.54 -39.05 27.50
CA ARG A 2 -18.33 -37.85 27.18
C ARG A 2 -17.64 -37.11 26.02
N LEU A 3 -18.28 -37.08 24.85
CA LEU A 3 -17.89 -36.24 23.72
C LEU A 3 -18.29 -34.78 24.00
N VAL A 4 -17.31 -33.89 24.04
CA VAL A 4 -17.50 -32.44 24.02
C VAL A 4 -17.56 -31.95 22.55
N PRO A 5 -18.49 -31.07 22.17
CA PRO A 5 -18.29 -30.16 21.04
C PRO A 5 -17.85 -28.78 21.60
N PRO A 6 -16.85 -28.09 21.01
CA PRO A 6 -17.15 -27.04 20.02
C PRO A 6 -15.98 -26.86 19.00
N ALA A 7 -15.99 -26.10 17.91
CA ALA A 7 -16.74 -24.95 17.43
C ALA A 7 -16.71 -25.00 15.87
N PRO A 8 -17.56 -24.25 15.14
CA PRO A 8 -17.35 -24.09 13.70
C PRO A 8 -15.98 -23.43 13.50
N ALA A 9 -15.09 -24.13 12.79
CA ALA A 9 -13.85 -23.54 12.32
C ALA A 9 -14.24 -22.30 11.51
N SER A 10 -13.99 -21.15 12.11
CA SER A 10 -14.21 -19.83 11.55
C SER A 10 -13.82 -19.85 10.09
N SER A 11 -14.81 -19.64 9.22
CA SER A 11 -14.64 -19.55 7.78
C SER A 11 -13.41 -18.68 7.53
N LYS A 12 -12.31 -19.29 7.10
CA LYS A 12 -11.25 -18.59 6.37
C LYS A 12 -11.88 -18.16 5.06
N VAL A 13 -12.68 -17.11 5.13
CA VAL A 13 -12.99 -16.26 4.01
C VAL A 13 -11.67 -15.58 3.70
N HIS A 14 -10.81 -16.26 2.95
CA HIS A 14 -9.86 -15.54 2.13
C HIS A 14 -10.71 -14.77 1.12
N PRO A 15 -10.63 -13.43 1.09
CA PRO A 15 -11.16 -12.65 -0.01
C PRO A 15 -10.42 -13.02 -1.30
N PRO A 16 -11.01 -12.70 -2.46
CA PRO A 16 -10.70 -13.35 -3.73
C PRO A 16 -9.25 -13.09 -4.16
N SER A 17 -8.64 -14.08 -4.82
CA SER A 17 -7.40 -13.89 -5.57
C SER A 17 -7.53 -12.71 -6.52
N TYR A 18 -6.91 -11.59 -6.16
CA TYR A 18 -6.80 -10.38 -6.98
C TYR A 18 -5.57 -10.49 -7.90
N SER A 19 -5.48 -11.51 -8.75
CA SER A 19 -4.34 -11.69 -9.65
C SER A 19 -4.19 -10.57 -10.70
N GLY A 20 -5.16 -9.66 -10.82
CA GLY A 20 -5.07 -8.45 -11.67
C GLY A 20 -4.67 -7.18 -10.92
N ILE A 21 -5.01 -7.05 -9.63
CA ILE A 21 -4.68 -5.84 -8.84
C ILE A 21 -3.20 -5.85 -8.43
N ASP A 22 -2.61 -7.03 -8.26
CA ASP A 22 -1.19 -7.19 -7.90
C ASP A 22 -0.27 -6.54 -8.93
N ALA A 23 -0.52 -6.77 -10.23
CA ALA A 23 0.28 -6.19 -11.32
C ALA A 23 0.12 -4.66 -11.42
N GLU A 24 -1.11 -4.15 -11.31
CA GLU A 24 -1.37 -2.70 -11.35
C GLU A 24 -0.78 -2.00 -10.11
N GLN A 25 -0.92 -2.62 -8.93
CA GLN A 25 -0.32 -2.12 -7.70
C GLN A 25 1.21 -2.13 -7.76
N ASP A 26 1.81 -3.16 -8.35
CA ASP A 26 3.25 -3.25 -8.58
C ASP A 26 3.76 -2.15 -9.51
N ASP A 27 3.01 -1.83 -10.57
CA ASP A 27 3.34 -0.73 -11.47
C ASP A 27 3.28 0.63 -10.75
N VAL A 28 2.29 0.84 -9.89
CA VAL A 28 2.19 2.04 -9.04
C VAL A 28 3.38 2.11 -8.07
N ILE A 29 3.70 0.99 -7.41
CA ILE A 29 4.82 0.87 -6.46
C ILE A 29 6.15 1.20 -7.15
N ARG A 30 6.35 0.69 -8.38
CA ARG A 30 7.52 0.96 -9.21
C ARG A 30 7.59 2.43 -9.62
N GLY A 31 6.47 3.00 -10.05
CA GLY A 31 6.36 4.42 -10.36
C GLY A 31 6.76 5.31 -9.18
N ILE A 32 6.32 4.95 -7.97
CA ILE A 32 6.70 5.66 -6.74
C ILE A 32 8.21 5.59 -6.53
N GLN A 33 8.81 4.40 -6.66
CA GLN A 33 10.26 4.23 -6.46
C GLN A 33 11.07 5.06 -7.45
N VAL A 34 10.64 5.11 -8.71
CA VAL A 34 11.27 5.95 -9.74
C VAL A 34 11.22 7.43 -9.34
N GLN A 35 10.06 7.92 -8.89
CA GLN A 35 9.94 9.34 -8.52
C GLN A 35 10.70 9.70 -7.25
N VAL A 36 10.68 8.84 -6.24
CA VAL A 36 11.47 9.04 -5.02
C VAL A 36 12.96 9.11 -5.35
N ARG A 37 13.42 8.25 -6.27
CA ARG A 37 14.80 8.28 -6.78
C ARG A 37 15.10 9.56 -7.57
N SER A 38 14.16 10.03 -8.39
CA SER A 38 14.30 11.27 -9.17
C SER A 38 14.37 12.51 -8.28
N LEU A 39 13.59 12.53 -7.20
CA LEU A 39 13.57 13.59 -6.19
C LEU A 39 14.76 13.49 -5.22
N ASN A 40 15.58 12.44 -5.36
CA ASN A 40 16.71 12.14 -4.48
C ASN A 40 16.32 12.05 -2.99
N TRP A 41 15.09 11.62 -2.74
CA TRP A 41 14.52 11.52 -1.40
C TRP A 41 15.00 10.26 -0.69
N THR A 42 15.29 10.43 0.59
CA THR A 42 15.58 9.36 1.54
C THR A 42 14.32 8.63 1.97
N MET A 43 14.50 7.45 2.57
CA MET A 43 13.40 6.68 3.14
C MET A 43 12.68 7.45 4.27
N GLU A 44 13.37 8.36 4.95
CA GLU A 44 12.77 9.19 5.99
C GLU A 44 11.89 10.29 5.40
N GLU A 45 12.36 10.99 4.37
CA GLU A 45 11.59 12.03 3.67
C GLU A 45 10.31 11.48 3.05
N ILE A 46 10.37 10.33 2.36
CA ILE A 46 9.16 9.71 1.82
C ILE A 46 8.21 9.27 2.94
N ASN A 47 8.72 8.72 4.05
CA ASN A 47 7.87 8.31 5.17
C ASN A 47 7.19 9.50 5.85
N GLN A 48 7.92 10.62 6.04
CA GLN A 48 7.34 11.85 6.57
C GLN A 48 6.33 12.45 5.60
N PHE A 49 6.62 12.44 4.30
CA PHE A 49 5.69 12.90 3.28
C PHE A 49 4.38 12.10 3.30
N ILE A 50 4.47 10.77 3.39
CA ILE A 50 3.28 9.91 3.49
C ILE A 50 2.52 10.20 4.78
N ALA A 51 3.22 10.26 5.92
CA ALA A 51 2.60 10.58 7.20
C ALA A 51 1.89 11.95 7.18
N SER A 52 2.48 12.94 6.50
CA SER A 52 1.88 14.28 6.35
C SER A 52 0.66 14.30 5.43
N ARG A 53 0.56 13.40 4.44
CA ARG A 53 -0.52 13.41 3.44
C ARG A 53 -1.63 12.40 3.71
N PHE A 54 -1.35 11.35 4.46
CA PHE A 54 -2.24 10.21 4.70
C PHE A 54 -2.46 9.97 6.20
N ASP A 55 -2.70 11.03 6.99
CA ASP A 55 -3.07 10.94 8.41
C ASP A 55 -2.11 10.11 9.28
N GLY A 56 -0.80 10.27 9.07
CA GLY A 56 0.23 9.56 9.83
C GLY A 56 0.46 8.11 9.40
N LYS A 57 -0.19 7.64 8.34
CA LYS A 57 0.04 6.30 7.78
C LYS A 57 1.44 6.14 7.21
N ARG A 58 1.88 4.89 7.09
CA ARG A 58 3.08 4.50 6.34
C ARG A 58 2.70 3.85 5.01
N ARG A 59 3.65 3.75 4.07
CA ARG A 59 3.45 3.20 2.72
C ARG A 59 2.72 1.85 2.71
N TYR A 60 3.07 0.94 3.61
CA TYR A 60 2.47 -0.41 3.68
C TYR A 60 1.04 -0.44 4.26
N GLN A 61 0.59 0.67 4.85
CA GLN A 61 -0.78 0.85 5.35
C GLN A 61 -1.66 1.57 4.33
N LEU A 62 -1.09 2.00 3.19
CA LEU A 62 -1.83 2.66 2.14
C LEU A 62 -2.56 1.61 1.30
N ASN A 63 -3.84 1.88 1.03
CA ASN A 63 -4.61 1.13 0.07
C ASN A 63 -4.18 1.47 -1.37
N HIS A 64 -4.68 0.73 -2.35
CA HIS A 64 -4.33 0.96 -3.77
C HIS A 64 -4.62 2.40 -4.22
N ASP A 65 -5.82 2.93 -3.93
CA ASP A 65 -6.17 4.31 -4.26
C ASP A 65 -5.24 5.34 -3.63
N GLU A 66 -4.81 5.09 -2.39
CA GLU A 66 -3.86 5.95 -1.67
C GLU A 66 -2.46 5.88 -2.30
N LEU A 67 -2.01 4.71 -2.76
CA LEU A 67 -0.76 4.55 -3.50
C LEU A 67 -0.81 5.29 -4.84
N VAL A 68 -1.93 5.23 -5.56
CA VAL A 68 -2.14 5.99 -6.80
C VAL A 68 -2.07 7.49 -6.53
N LEU A 69 -2.75 7.96 -5.48
CA LEU A 69 -2.73 9.37 -5.05
C LEU A 69 -1.31 9.81 -4.66
N MET A 70 -0.56 8.95 -3.98
CA MET A 70 0.82 9.19 -3.58
C MET A 70 1.73 9.33 -4.82
N LEU A 71 1.58 8.42 -5.79
CA LEU A 71 2.31 8.50 -7.06
C LEU A 71 2.00 9.79 -7.81
N TYR A 72 0.73 10.22 -7.81
CA TYR A 72 0.33 11.49 -8.42
C TYR A 72 1.04 12.67 -7.76
N TYR A 73 1.05 12.77 -6.43
CA TYR A 73 1.76 13.85 -5.74
C TYR A 73 3.27 13.85 -5.99
N LEU A 74 3.90 12.68 -6.04
CA LEU A 74 5.33 12.57 -6.36
C LEU A 74 5.62 13.02 -7.79
N ARG A 75 4.75 12.68 -8.75
CA ARG A 75 4.86 13.14 -10.14
C ARG A 75 4.74 14.66 -10.26
N THR A 76 3.81 15.27 -9.54
CA THR A 76 3.68 16.73 -9.54
C THR A 76 4.91 17.42 -8.97
N LEU A 77 5.52 16.84 -7.93
CA LEU A 77 6.74 17.38 -7.33
C LEU A 77 7.98 17.22 -8.23
N SER A 78 8.06 16.14 -9.01
CA SER A 78 9.17 15.93 -9.96
C SER A 78 9.08 16.77 -11.23
N SER A 79 7.91 17.36 -11.52
CA SER A 79 7.65 18.13 -12.73
C SER A 79 7.92 19.62 -12.57
N GLU A 80 8.32 20.06 -11.39
CA GLU A 80 8.64 21.45 -11.02
C GLU A 80 10.16 21.63 -10.95
#